data_AF-A0A6L4YCS5-F1
#
_entry.id   AF-A0A6L4YCS5-F1
#
_cell.length_a   1.000
_cell.length_b   1.000
_cell.length_c   1.000
_cell.angle_alpha   90.00
_cell.angle_beta   90.00
_cell.angle_gamma   90.00
#
_symmetry.space_group_name_H-M   'P 1'
#
loop_
_entity.id
_entity.type
_entity.pdbx_description
1 polymer ?
#
loop_
_entity_poly.entity_id
_entity_poly.type
_entity_poly.pdbx_seq_one_letter_code
_entity_poly.pdbx_strand_id
1 'polypeptide(L)'
;MTAVAQNHERIDLRTSPEIKELIVRAATTAGMSVSAFLLGTAQERARQILAEQEMMTLTSRDWNAFAKALDNADKPRPKLSAAMKRHRAWQQDKT
;
A
#
# COMPACT_ATOMS: atom_id res chain seq x y z
N MET A 1 -14.38 24.95 25.23
CA MET A 1 -14.11 24.14 24.03
C MET A 1 -12.69 24.47 23.57
N THR A 2 -11.73 23.60 23.89
CA THR A 2 -10.31 23.83 23.60
C THR A 2 -10.04 23.40 22.17
N ALA A 3 -9.63 24.33 21.30
CA ALA A 3 -9.29 24.03 19.93
C ALA A 3 -8.06 23.11 19.89
N VAL A 4 -8.20 21.94 19.25
CA VAL A 4 -7.07 21.05 18.99
C VAL A 4 -6.15 21.77 18.00
N ALA A 5 -4.96 22.14 18.46
CA ALA A 5 -3.93 22.71 17.58
C ALA A 5 -3.63 21.70 16.48
N GLN A 6 -3.94 22.07 15.23
CA GLN A 6 -3.56 21.28 14.07
C GLN A 6 -2.03 21.39 13.91
N ASN A 7 -1.30 20.34 14.29
CA ASN A 7 0.12 20.25 14.03
C ASN A 7 0.34 20.09 12.53
N HIS A 8 0.80 21.16 11.88
CA HIS A 8 1.23 21.10 10.49
C HIS A 8 2.67 20.56 10.44
N GLU A 9 2.88 19.47 9.71
CA GLU A 9 4.22 18.95 9.41
C GLU A 9 4.74 19.55 8.10
N ARG A 10 6.05 19.81 8.05
CA ARG A 10 6.70 20.49 6.92
C ARG A 10 7.63 19.52 6.19
N ILE A 11 7.51 19.48 4.87
CA ILE A 11 8.39 18.70 3.99
C ILE A 11 9.35 19.66 3.30
N ASP A 12 10.65 19.50 3.57
CA ASP A 12 11.72 20.23 2.88
C ASP A 12 12.31 19.39 1.75
N LEU A 13 12.44 20.01 0.57
CA LEU A 13 12.97 19.37 -0.63
C LEU A 13 14.12 20.19 -1.19
N ARG A 14 15.20 19.51 -1.55
CA ARG A 14 16.30 20.08 -2.35
C ARG A 14 16.22 19.54 -3.76
N THR A 15 16.44 20.39 -4.73
CA THR A 15 16.37 20.02 -6.15
C THR A 15 17.22 20.97 -6.99
N SER A 16 17.44 20.63 -8.25
CA SER A 16 18.16 21.48 -9.20
C SER A 16 17.27 22.60 -9.75
N PRO A 17 17.85 23.70 -10.27
CA PRO A 17 17.08 24.77 -10.90
C PRO A 17 16.19 24.27 -12.03
N GLU A 18 16.69 23.35 -12.86
CA GLU A 18 15.97 22.82 -14.03
C GLU A 18 14.73 22.02 -13.61
N ILE A 19 14.84 21.21 -12.56
CA ILE A 19 13.70 20.46 -12.02
C ILE A 19 12.69 21.42 -11.39
N LYS A 20 13.16 22.45 -10.67
CA LYS A 20 12.27 23.47 -10.10
C LYS A 20 11.46 24.18 -11.19
N GLU A 21 12.11 24.60 -12.27
CA GLU A 21 11.43 25.25 -13.40
C GLU A 21 10.39 24.34 -14.05
N LEU A 22 10.73 23.06 -14.25
CA LEU A 22 9.79 22.07 -14.78
C LEU A 22 8.53 21.95 -13.90
N ILE A 23 8.71 21.83 -12.59
CA ILE A 23 7.59 21.71 -11.63
C ILE A 23 6.76 22.99 -11.60
N VAL A 24 7.40 24.16 -11.60
CA VAL A 24 6.71 25.46 -11.63
C VAL A 24 5.84 25.58 -12.88
N ARG A 25 6.37 25.19 -14.04
CA ARG A 25 5.63 25.20 -15.30
C ARG A 25 4.44 24.24 -15.24
N ALA A 26 4.64 23.02 -14.75
CA ALA A 26 3.57 22.04 -14.60
C ALA A 26 2.45 22.52 -13.67
N ALA A 27 2.81 23.07 -12.50
CA ALA A 27 1.87 23.62 -11.53
C ALA A 27 1.07 24.79 -12.12
N THR A 28 1.75 25.70 -12.84
CA THR A 28 1.11 26.83 -13.53
C THR A 28 0.13 26.35 -14.59
N THR A 29 0.52 25.40 -15.43
CA THR A 29 -0.36 24.80 -16.45
C THR A 29 -1.59 24.14 -15.82
N ALA A 30 -1.43 23.54 -14.63
CA ALA A 30 -2.53 22.91 -13.90
C ALA A 30 -3.34 23.90 -13.03
N GLY A 31 -3.03 25.21 -13.07
CA GLY A 31 -3.77 26.24 -12.33
C GLY A 31 -3.63 26.16 -10.81
N MET A 32 -2.52 25.62 -10.31
CA MET A 32 -2.30 25.37 -8.88
C MET A 32 -0.95 25.90 -8.40
N SER A 33 -0.81 26.09 -7.09
CA SER A 33 0.48 26.45 -6.50
C SER A 33 1.47 25.28 -6.59
N VAL A 34 2.77 25.57 -6.58
CA VAL A 34 3.84 24.56 -6.61
C VAL A 34 3.69 23.58 -5.44
N SER A 35 3.39 24.07 -4.24
CA SER A 35 3.18 23.23 -3.05
C SER A 35 1.97 22.33 -3.19
N ALA A 36 0.85 22.82 -3.73
CA ALA A 36 -0.34 22.02 -3.96
C ALA A 36 -0.09 20.94 -5.03
N PHE A 37 0.59 21.29 -6.11
CA PHE A 37 0.99 20.36 -7.16
C PHE A 37 1.88 19.23 -6.63
N LEU A 38 2.92 19.59 -5.88
CA LEU A 38 3.85 18.61 -5.30
C LEU A 38 3.16 17.70 -4.29
N LEU A 39 2.38 18.27 -3.35
CA LEU A 39 1.69 17.49 -2.33
C LEU A 39 0.66 16.54 -2.96
N GLY A 40 -0.13 17.03 -3.91
CA GLY A 40 -1.14 16.22 -4.61
C GLY A 40 -0.50 15.07 -5.38
N THR A 41 0.55 15.36 -6.16
CA THR A 41 1.28 14.34 -6.94
C THR A 41 1.94 13.30 -6.03
N ALA A 42 2.58 13.74 -4.94
CA ALA A 42 3.21 12.83 -3.98
C ALA A 42 2.18 11.94 -3.28
N GLN A 43 1.03 12.52 -2.88
CA GLN A 43 -0.05 11.78 -2.24
C GLN A 43 -0.66 10.73 -3.17
N GLU A 44 -0.93 11.11 -4.43
CA GLU A 44 -1.45 10.18 -5.43
C GLU A 44 -0.49 9.02 -5.67
N ARG A 45 0.80 9.30 -5.89
CA ARG A 45 1.78 8.25 -6.14
C ARG A 45 1.98 7.36 -4.92
N ALA A 46 1.97 7.92 -3.70
CA ALA A 46 2.05 7.13 -2.47
C ALA A 46 0.88 6.15 -2.36
N ARG A 47 -0.36 6.60 -2.64
CA ARG A 47 -1.53 5.69 -2.63
C ARG A 47 -1.41 4.59 -3.67
N GLN A 48 -0.92 4.89 -4.87
CA GLN A 48 -0.72 3.87 -5.92
C GLN A 48 0.29 2.83 -5.49
N ILE A 49 1.44 3.23 -4.94
CA ILE A 49 2.49 2.30 -4.48
C ILE A 49 1.95 1.37 -3.38
N LEU A 50 1.21 1.92 -2.41
CA LEU A 50 0.62 1.10 -1.35
C LEU A 50 -0.44 0.13 -1.89
N ALA A 51 -1.30 0.61 -2.79
CA ALA A 51 -2.30 -0.24 -3.44
C ALA A 51 -1.66 -1.36 -4.28
N GLU A 52 -0.59 -1.07 -5.03
CA GLU A 52 0.18 -2.05 -5.80
C GLU A 52 0.78 -3.15 -4.91
N GLN A 53 1.17 -2.81 -3.67
CA GLN A 53 1.71 -3.80 -2.71
C GLN A 53 0.62 -4.62 -2.02
N GLU A 54 -0.55 -4.03 -1.76
CA GLU A 54 -1.65 -4.66 -1.04
C GLU A 54 -2.59 -5.46 -1.95
N MET A 55 -2.63 -5.15 -3.25
CA MET A 55 -3.49 -5.83 -4.21
C MET A 55 -2.73 -6.94 -4.96
N MET A 56 -3.12 -8.19 -4.70
CA MET A 56 -2.70 -9.32 -5.52
C MET A 56 -3.67 -9.50 -6.70
N THR A 57 -3.24 -9.12 -7.90
CA THR A 57 -4.01 -9.40 -9.12
C THR A 57 -3.88 -10.89 -9.47
N LEU A 58 -4.98 -11.64 -9.36
CA LEU A 58 -5.03 -13.03 -9.76
C LEU A 58 -5.21 -13.14 -11.29
N THR A 59 -4.48 -14.06 -11.92
CA THR A 59 -4.79 -14.44 -13.32
C THR A 59 -6.18 -15.09 -13.37
N SER A 60 -6.82 -15.16 -14.54
CA SER A 60 -8.14 -15.82 -14.66
C SER A 60 -8.14 -17.27 -14.17
N ARG A 61 -7.02 -17.97 -14.36
CA ARG A 61 -6.81 -19.33 -13.82
C ARG A 61 -6.79 -19.31 -12.29
N ASP A 62 -6.02 -18.41 -11.71
CA ASP A 62 -5.83 -18.35 -10.27
C ASP A 62 -7.10 -17.83 -9.57
N TRP A 63 -7.85 -16.93 -10.22
CA TRP A 63 -9.18 -16.50 -9.80
C TRP A 63 -10.18 -17.66 -9.75
N ASN A 64 -10.27 -18.47 -10.81
CA ASN A 64 -11.15 -19.64 -10.83
C ASN A 64 -10.75 -20.67 -9.76
N ALA A 65 -9.45 -20.89 -9.55
CA ALA A 65 -8.95 -21.76 -8.50
C ALA A 65 -9.29 -21.22 -7.10
N PHE A 66 -9.17 -19.91 -6.90
CA PHE A 66 -9.51 -19.21 -5.66
C PHE A 66 -11.01 -19.29 -5.37
N ALA A 67 -11.88 -18.94 -6.34
CA ALA A 67 -13.33 -19.01 -6.20
C ALA A 67 -13.79 -20.44 -5.86
N LYS A 68 -13.30 -21.44 -6.59
CA LYS A 68 -13.58 -22.86 -6.30
C LYS A 68 -13.10 -23.28 -4.92
N ALA A 69 -12.00 -22.70 -4.42
CA ALA A 69 -11.52 -22.99 -3.08
C ALA A 69 -12.43 -22.40 -1.99
N LEU A 70 -13.02 -21.21 -2.22
CA LEU A 70 -13.99 -20.59 -1.33
C LEU A 70 -15.27 -21.42 -1.22
N ASP A 71 -15.80 -21.92 -2.34
CA ASP A 71 -16.98 -22.81 -2.36
C ASP A 71 -16.77 -24.12 -1.59
N ASN A 72 -15.52 -24.48 -1.30
CA ASN A 72 -15.12 -25.73 -0.65
C ASN A 72 -14.33 -25.47 0.64
N ALA A 73 -14.55 -24.33 1.31
CA ALA A 73 -13.79 -23.89 2.46
C ALA A 73 -13.80 -24.90 3.63
N ASP A 74 -14.94 -25.56 3.86
CA ASP A 74 -15.15 -26.45 5.01
C ASP A 74 -14.59 -27.88 4.84
N LYS A 75 -13.93 -28.16 3.70
CA LYS A 75 -13.38 -29.50 3.47
C LYS A 75 -12.20 -29.79 4.41
N PRO A 76 -12.16 -30.97 5.06
CA PRO A 76 -11.02 -31.35 5.89
C PRO A 76 -9.72 -31.35 5.10
N ARG A 77 -8.66 -30.73 5.66
CA ARG A 77 -7.32 -30.69 5.05
C ARG A 77 -6.29 -31.38 5.96
N PRO A 78 -6.21 -32.73 5.96
CA PRO A 78 -5.38 -33.48 6.90
C PRO A 78 -3.90 -33.08 6.87
N LYS A 79 -3.36 -32.78 5.68
CA LYS A 79 -1.98 -32.30 5.53
C LYS A 79 -1.76 -30.93 6.17
N LEU A 80 -2.73 -30.02 6.06
CA LEU A 80 -2.68 -28.70 6.71
C LEU A 80 -2.78 -28.85 8.24
N SER A 81 -3.68 -29.70 8.72
CA SER A 81 -3.78 -30.01 10.16
C SER A 81 -2.48 -30.60 10.72
N ALA A 82 -1.85 -31.52 10.00
CA ALA A 82 -0.55 -32.08 10.38
C ALA A 82 0.56 -31.02 10.37
N ALA A 83 0.59 -30.12 9.37
CA ALA A 83 1.54 -29.02 9.31
C ALA A 83 1.37 -28.05 10.49
N MET A 84 0.14 -27.67 10.84
CA MET A 84 -0.14 -26.83 12.00
C MET A 84 0.30 -27.50 13.31
N LYS A 85 0.09 -28.81 13.47
CA LYS A 85 0.55 -29.56 14.64
C LYS A 85 2.08 -29.53 14.77
N ARG A 86 2.81 -29.79 13.67
CA ARG A 86 4.29 -29.71 13.64
C ARG A 86 4.81 -28.32 13.99
N HIS A 87 4.18 -27.27 13.45
CA HIS A 87 4.57 -25.89 13.74
C HIS A 87 4.39 -25.54 15.22
N ARG A 88 3.27 -25.95 15.85
CA ARG A 88 3.06 -25.72 17.29
C ARG A 88 4.11 -26.42 18.14
N ALA A 89 4.44 -27.68 17.82
CA ALA A 89 5.49 -28.42 18.52
C ALA A 89 6.86 -27.72 18.39
N TRP A 90 7.22 -27.24 17.21
CA TRP A 90 8.46 -26.47 17.00
C TRP A 90 8.52 -25.15 17.78
N GLN A 91 7.38 -24.45 17.95
CA GLN A 91 7.33 -23.24 18.77
C GLN A 91 7.45 -23.52 20.27
N GLN A 92 6.92 -24.65 20.74
CA GLN A 92 6.98 -25.05 22.15
C GLN A 92 8.38 -25.53 22.56
N ASP A 93 9.13 -26.13 21.63
CA ASP A 93 10.52 -26.57 21.84
C ASP A 93 11.53 -25.40 21.85
N LYS A 94 11.08 -24.19 21.46
CA LYS A 94 11.88 -22.95 21.45
C LYS A 94 11.74 -22.10 22.72
N THR A 95 10.93 -22.53 23.69
CA THR A 95 10.74 -21.88 24.99
C THR A 95 11.34 -22.76 26.08
#